data_AF-A0A3M9MJC7-F1
#
_entry.id   AF-A0A3M9MJC7-F1
#
_cell.length_a   1.000
_cell.length_b   1.000
_cell.length_c   1.000
_cell.angle_alpha   90.00
_cell.angle_beta   90.00
_cell.angle_gamma   90.00
#
_symmetry.space_group_name_H-M   'P 1'
#
loop_
_entity.id
_entity.type
_entity.pdbx_description
1 polymer ?
#
loop_
_entity_poly.entity_id
_entity_poly.type
_entity_poly.pdbx_seq_one_letter_code
_entity_poly.pdbx_strand_id
1 'polypeptide(L)'
;MTKDWLTTGETAKMLGVSRQHVVDLCTRGELTFSQPGTHRRIRSSEVQRLATSEFTREQEKSLWLHRALLGPLMLDPARVLQIATENIARWKPLQRGDGMATRYLEQWDEVIESGVDAVADVFTSKDERSSELRQNTPFAGVLDDDERRQVLQSFREHRQREHAAV
;
A
#
# COMPACT_ATOMS: atom_id res chain seq x y z
N MET A 1 20.56 -7.60 20.93
CA MET A 1 19.59 -7.96 21.99
C MET A 1 18.25 -7.34 21.63
N THR A 2 17.32 -8.14 21.13
CA THR A 2 15.98 -7.66 20.74
C THR A 2 15.21 -7.31 22.01
N LYS A 3 14.77 -6.06 22.13
CA LYS A 3 13.95 -5.58 23.24
C LYS A 3 12.64 -6.38 23.24
N ASP A 4 12.24 -6.96 24.36
CA ASP A 4 11.14 -7.95 24.40
C ASP A 4 9.74 -7.29 24.19
N TRP A 5 9.65 -6.00 24.53
CA TRP A 5 8.45 -5.18 24.39
C TRP A 5 8.76 -3.87 23.68
N LEU A 6 7.91 -3.55 22.70
CA LEU A 6 8.02 -2.40 21.82
C LEU A 6 6.90 -1.40 22.11
N THR A 7 7.23 -0.13 22.03
CA THR A 7 6.24 0.94 21.97
C THR A 7 5.50 0.90 20.63
N THR A 8 4.36 1.60 20.54
CA THR A 8 3.66 1.77 19.25
C THR A 8 4.53 2.46 18.19
N GLY A 9 5.44 3.36 18.60
CA GLY A 9 6.38 4.03 17.70
C GLY A 9 7.50 3.12 17.18
N GLU A 10 8.06 2.27 18.05
CA GLU A 10 9.05 1.26 17.63
C GLU A 10 8.40 0.18 16.74
N THR A 11 7.17 -0.22 17.07
CA THR A 11 6.37 -1.16 16.26
C THR A 11 6.06 -0.59 14.88
N ALA A 12 5.63 0.68 14.84
CA ALA A 12 5.40 1.42 13.59
C ALA A 12 6.66 1.43 12.71
N LYS A 13 7.82 1.77 13.30
CA LYS A 13 9.10 1.75 12.58
C LYS A 13 9.48 0.36 12.07
N MET A 14 9.20 -0.71 12.83
CA MET A 14 9.51 -2.08 12.42
C MET A 14 8.58 -2.62 11.33
N LEU A 15 7.29 -2.29 11.41
CA LEU A 15 6.30 -2.71 10.43
C LEU A 15 6.35 -1.84 9.17
N GLY A 16 7.06 -0.71 9.21
CA GLY A 16 6.94 0.32 8.19
C GLY A 16 5.49 0.74 8.09
N VAL A 17 4.88 1.12 9.22
CA VAL A 17 3.54 1.69 9.27
C VAL A 17 3.52 2.95 10.15
N SER A 18 2.50 3.78 10.06
CA SER A 18 2.33 4.96 10.89
C SER A 18 1.99 4.54 12.32
N ARG A 19 2.39 5.35 13.30
CA ARG A 19 2.04 5.10 14.71
C ARG A 19 0.53 4.99 14.92
N GLN A 20 -0.26 5.79 14.20
CA GLN A 20 -1.72 5.77 14.32
C GLN A 20 -2.29 4.44 13.81
N HIS A 21 -1.76 3.90 12.72
CA HIS A 21 -2.14 2.57 12.22
C HIS A 21 -1.92 1.47 13.27
N VAL A 22 -0.77 1.48 13.96
CA VAL A 22 -0.51 0.54 15.08
C VAL A 22 -1.53 0.69 16.22
N VAL A 23 -1.94 1.94 16.51
CA VAL A 23 -2.97 2.21 17.52
C VAL A 23 -4.33 1.68 17.08
N ASP A 24 -4.69 1.82 15.81
CA ASP A 24 -5.95 1.34 15.29
C ASP A 24 -5.99 -0.21 15.28
N LEU A 25 -4.88 -0.86 14.90
CA LEU A 25 -4.70 -2.32 15.03
C LEU A 25 -4.91 -2.80 16.48
N CYS A 26 -4.35 -2.08 17.46
CA CYS A 26 -4.59 -2.38 18.87
C CYS A 26 -6.06 -2.21 19.26
N THR A 27 -6.70 -1.16 18.76
CA THR A 27 -8.09 -0.80 19.11
C THR A 27 -9.09 -1.79 18.51
N ARG A 28 -8.82 -2.30 17.31
CA ARG A 28 -9.63 -3.34 16.64
C ARG A 28 -9.37 -4.76 17.15
N GLY A 29 -8.39 -4.94 18.06
CA GLY A 29 -8.00 -6.26 18.58
C GLY A 29 -7.18 -7.11 17.60
N GLU A 30 -6.70 -6.51 16.50
CA GLU A 30 -5.85 -7.16 15.49
C GLU A 30 -4.37 -7.23 15.93
N LEU A 31 -3.98 -6.38 16.90
CA LEU A 31 -2.65 -6.41 17.49
C LEU A 31 -2.75 -6.49 19.02
N THR A 32 -2.27 -7.60 19.58
CA THR A 32 -2.25 -7.81 21.03
C THR A 32 -1.27 -6.84 21.69
N PHE A 33 -1.74 -6.13 22.71
CA PHE A 33 -0.90 -5.21 23.49
C PHE A 33 -1.13 -5.39 25.00
N SER A 34 -0.12 -5.02 25.77
CA SER A 34 -0.21 -4.85 27.22
C SER A 34 -0.15 -3.37 27.57
N GLN A 35 -0.91 -2.94 28.58
CA GLN A 35 -0.93 -1.56 29.05
C GLN A 35 -0.91 -1.51 30.59
N PRO A 36 0.24 -1.81 31.23
CA PRO A 36 0.38 -1.70 32.69
C PRO A 36 0.53 -0.23 33.17
N GLY A 37 0.22 0.76 32.32
CA GLY A 37 0.37 2.19 32.59
C GLY A 37 -0.19 3.05 31.45
N THR A 38 0.39 4.23 31.17
CA THR A 38 -0.16 5.17 30.17
C THR A 38 0.09 4.75 28.71
N HIS A 39 1.07 3.89 28.45
CA HIS A 39 1.49 3.57 27.08
C HIS A 39 1.33 2.08 26.76
N ARG A 40 0.75 1.80 25.57
CA ARG A 40 0.69 0.45 25.01
C ARG A 40 2.10 -0.12 24.77
N ARG A 41 2.24 -1.42 25.00
CA ARG A 41 3.44 -2.23 24.76
C ARG A 41 3.06 -3.47 23.97
N ILE A 42 3.73 -3.69 22.85
CA ILE A 42 3.49 -4.82 21.95
C ILE A 42 4.70 -5.76 22.04
N ARG A 43 4.46 -7.07 22.16
CA ARG A 43 5.59 -8.02 22.20
C ARG A 43 6.32 -8.02 20.87
N SER A 44 7.65 -8.08 20.91
CA SER A 44 8.45 -8.18 19.68
C SER A 44 8.10 -9.41 18.85
N SER A 45 7.70 -10.53 19.48
CA SER A 45 7.21 -11.71 18.77
C SER A 45 5.88 -11.49 18.06
N GLU A 46 4.98 -10.66 18.61
CA GLU A 46 3.71 -10.28 17.96
C GLU A 46 3.96 -9.32 16.81
N VAL A 47 4.86 -8.35 16.99
CA VAL A 47 5.28 -7.46 15.90
C VAL A 47 5.95 -8.27 14.80
N GLN A 48 6.80 -9.23 15.14
CA GLN A 48 7.46 -10.07 14.16
C GLN A 48 6.45 -11.00 13.48
N ARG A 49 5.48 -11.56 14.20
CA ARG A 49 4.34 -12.27 13.60
C ARG A 49 3.56 -11.37 12.67
N LEU A 50 3.30 -10.10 12.99
CA LEU A 50 2.64 -9.17 12.08
C LEU A 50 3.50 -8.74 10.89
N ALA A 51 4.80 -8.53 11.11
CA ALA A 51 5.76 -8.24 10.06
C ALA A 51 5.89 -9.41 9.08
N THR A 52 5.70 -10.63 9.60
CA THR A 52 5.67 -11.87 8.82
C THR A 52 4.26 -12.18 8.31
N SER A 53 3.20 -11.72 8.99
CA SER A 53 1.81 -11.85 8.58
C SER A 53 1.46 -10.71 7.64
N GLU A 54 1.77 -10.98 6.37
CA GLU A 54 1.00 -10.64 5.18
C GLU A 54 0.14 -9.37 5.27
N PHE A 55 0.42 -8.43 4.38
CA PHE A 55 -0.53 -7.43 3.91
C PHE A 55 -1.99 -7.82 4.11
N THR A 56 -2.83 -6.86 4.53
CA THR A 56 -4.27 -7.11 4.52
C THR A 56 -4.68 -7.57 3.12
N ARG A 57 -5.74 -8.38 3.03
CA ARG A 57 -6.27 -8.83 1.73
C ARG A 57 -6.47 -7.68 0.74
N GLU A 58 -6.81 -6.49 1.23
CA GLU A 58 -6.97 -5.29 0.42
C GLU A 58 -5.63 -4.73 -0.09
N GLN A 59 -4.60 -4.71 0.76
CA GLN A 59 -3.25 -4.31 0.37
C GLN A 59 -2.62 -5.31 -0.62
N GLU A 60 -2.84 -6.62 -0.44
CA GLU A 60 -2.41 -7.64 -1.41
C GLU A 60 -3.13 -7.49 -2.74
N LYS A 61 -4.45 -7.28 -2.71
CA LYS A 61 -5.25 -7.01 -3.92
C LYS A 61 -4.75 -5.76 -4.64
N SER A 62 -4.46 -4.70 -3.89
CA SER A 62 -3.91 -3.45 -4.43
C SER A 62 -2.55 -3.67 -5.07
N LEU A 63 -1.64 -4.38 -4.39
CA LEU A 63 -0.33 -4.77 -4.92
C LEU A 63 -0.46 -5.62 -6.19
N TRP A 64 -1.37 -6.59 -6.20
CA TRP A 64 -1.60 -7.46 -7.36
C TRP A 64 -2.11 -6.68 -8.58
N LEU A 65 -3.06 -5.76 -8.38
CA LEU A 65 -3.54 -4.86 -9.43
C LEU A 65 -2.42 -4.00 -10.01
N HIS A 66 -1.57 -3.41 -9.16
CA HIS A 66 -0.50 -2.55 -9.64
C HIS A 66 0.64 -3.32 -10.32
N ARG A 67 0.90 -4.56 -9.90
CA ARG A 67 1.83 -5.44 -10.64
C ARG A 67 1.33 -5.72 -12.06
N ALA A 68 0.03 -5.83 -12.28
CA ALA A 68 -0.51 -6.00 -13.63
C ALA A 68 -0.28 -4.76 -14.52
N LEU A 69 -0.15 -3.57 -13.93
CA LEU A 69 0.18 -2.34 -14.65
C LEU A 69 1.63 -2.31 -15.17
N LEU A 70 2.52 -3.17 -14.67
CA LEU A 70 3.91 -3.25 -15.17
C LEU A 70 3.96 -3.64 -16.65
N GLY A 71 3.07 -4.53 -17.11
CA GLY A 71 3.01 -4.92 -18.53
C GLY A 71 2.77 -3.70 -19.43
N PRO A 72 1.63 -3.00 -19.27
CA PRO A 72 1.37 -1.75 -19.98
C PRO A 72 2.48 -0.70 -19.81
N LEU A 73 3.01 -0.52 -18.59
CA LEU A 73 4.05 0.46 -18.30
C LEU A 73 5.35 0.17 -19.07
N MET A 74 5.72 -1.09 -19.24
CA MET A 74 6.93 -1.49 -19.96
C MET A 74 6.75 -1.51 -21.48
N LEU A 75 5.53 -1.70 -21.98
CA LEU A 75 5.22 -1.72 -23.41
C LEU A 75 5.00 -0.32 -23.98
N ASP A 76 4.30 0.55 -23.24
CA ASP A 76 3.97 1.90 -23.65
C ASP A 76 3.96 2.85 -22.42
N PRO A 77 5.15 3.21 -21.91
CA PRO A 77 5.25 4.09 -20.76
C PRO A 77 4.63 5.46 -21.04
N ALA A 78 4.73 5.97 -22.28
CA ALA A 78 4.19 7.27 -22.64
C ALA A 78 2.67 7.33 -22.44
N ARG A 79 1.93 6.33 -22.93
CA ARG A 79 0.48 6.23 -22.72
C ARG A 79 0.12 6.12 -21.25
N VAL A 80 0.82 5.26 -20.50
CA VAL A 80 0.50 4.99 -19.09
C VAL A 80 0.73 6.23 -18.22
N LEU A 81 1.85 6.91 -18.42
CA LEU A 81 2.16 8.15 -17.71
C LEU A 81 1.21 9.28 -18.11
N GLN A 82 0.85 9.40 -19.40
CA GLN A 82 -0.13 10.38 -19.86
C GLN A 82 -1.48 10.21 -19.15
N ILE A 83 -2.03 8.98 -19.09
CA ILE A 83 -3.28 8.70 -18.39
C ILE A 83 -3.20 9.14 -16.92
N ALA A 84 -2.07 8.84 -16.26
CA ALA A 84 -1.87 9.22 -14.87
C ALA A 84 -1.83 10.74 -14.68
N THR A 85 -1.06 11.46 -15.49
CA THR A 85 -0.98 12.92 -15.42
C THR A 85 -2.32 13.60 -15.74
N GLU A 86 -3.07 13.09 -16.72
CA GLU A 86 -4.43 13.57 -17.03
C GLU A 86 -5.39 13.35 -15.86
N ASN A 87 -5.31 12.20 -15.19
CA ASN A 87 -6.10 11.92 -13.99
C ASN A 87 -5.75 12.87 -12.84
N ILE A 88 -4.45 13.12 -12.60
CA ILE A 88 -4.02 14.08 -11.59
C ILE A 88 -4.55 15.48 -11.91
N ALA A 89 -4.37 15.96 -13.15
CA ALA A 89 -4.84 17.27 -13.58
C ALA A 89 -6.37 17.42 -13.44
N ARG A 90 -7.13 16.35 -13.66
CA ARG A 90 -8.58 16.33 -13.50
C ARG A 90 -9.03 16.30 -12.04
N TRP A 91 -8.33 15.58 -11.17
CA TRP A 91 -8.77 15.36 -9.78
C TRP A 91 -8.25 16.42 -8.81
N LYS A 92 -7.04 16.95 -9.04
CA LYS A 92 -6.38 17.92 -8.15
C LYS A 92 -7.24 19.17 -7.88
N PRO A 93 -7.93 19.78 -8.87
CA PRO A 93 -8.80 20.94 -8.63
C PRO A 93 -10.07 20.62 -7.82
N LEU A 94 -10.49 19.35 -7.78
CA LEU A 94 -11.69 18.90 -7.05
C LEU A 94 -11.41 18.67 -5.55
N GLN A 95 -10.14 18.62 -5.16
CA GLN A 95 -9.73 18.40 -3.78
C GLN A 95 -9.58 19.72 -3.03
N ARG A 96 -9.72 19.67 -1.70
CA ARG A 96 -9.34 20.80 -0.86
C ARG A 96 -7.83 21.01 -0.96
N GLY A 97 -7.39 22.25 -1.10
CA GLY A 97 -5.96 22.58 -1.30
C GLY A 97 -5.03 22.10 -0.19
N ASP A 98 -5.54 21.91 1.03
CA ASP A 98 -4.81 21.39 2.20
C ASP A 98 -5.14 19.92 2.53
N GLY A 99 -5.91 19.24 1.68
CA GLY A 99 -6.37 17.88 1.90
C GLY A 99 -5.29 16.82 1.69
N MET A 100 -5.37 15.72 2.44
CA MET A 100 -4.48 14.56 2.27
C MET A 100 -4.49 13.99 0.85
N ALA A 101 -5.63 14.03 0.16
CA ALA A 101 -5.74 13.59 -1.23
C ALA A 101 -4.83 14.39 -2.17
N THR A 102 -4.77 15.73 -1.99
CA THR A 102 -3.88 16.61 -2.76
C THR A 102 -2.42 16.23 -2.56
N ARG A 103 -2.01 15.90 -1.32
CA ARG A 103 -0.64 15.48 -0.99
C ARG A 103 -0.25 14.16 -1.65
N TYR A 104 -1.19 13.22 -1.83
CA TYR A 104 -0.91 11.98 -2.55
C TYR A 104 -0.78 12.22 -4.06
N LEU A 105 -1.59 13.11 -4.62
CA LEU A 105 -1.47 13.49 -6.03
C LEU A 105 -0.14 14.20 -6.31
N GLU A 106 0.32 15.08 -5.42
CA GLU A 106 1.64 15.72 -5.51
C GLU A 106 2.78 14.69 -5.42
N GLN A 107 2.71 13.74 -4.49
CA GLN A 107 3.70 12.67 -4.41
C GLN A 107 3.70 11.78 -5.67
N TRP A 108 2.55 11.57 -6.29
CA TRP A 108 2.48 10.85 -7.56
C TRP A 108 3.06 11.66 -8.72
N ASP A 109 2.83 12.98 -8.78
CA ASP A 109 3.48 13.88 -9.75
C ASP A 109 5.02 13.71 -9.64
N GLU A 110 5.59 13.79 -8.42
CA GLU A 110 7.03 13.62 -8.18
C GLU A 110 7.57 12.24 -8.64
N VAL A 111 6.82 11.16 -8.36
CA VAL A 111 7.20 9.80 -8.77
C VAL A 111 7.17 9.66 -10.29
N ILE A 112 6.16 10.23 -10.96
CA ILE A 112 6.04 10.21 -12.43
C ILE A 112 7.16 11.02 -13.08
N GLU A 113 7.48 12.21 -12.55
CA GLU A 113 8.59 13.05 -13.01
C GLU A 113 9.96 12.37 -12.83
N SER A 114 10.08 11.51 -11.82
CA SER A 114 11.28 10.70 -11.57
C SER A 114 11.47 9.57 -12.59
N GLY A 115 10.44 9.25 -13.38
CA GLY A 115 10.51 8.32 -14.51
C GLY A 115 9.92 6.93 -14.26
N VAL A 116 10.02 6.09 -15.29
CA VAL A 116 9.36 4.78 -15.38
C VAL A 116 9.80 3.83 -14.26
N ASP A 117 11.09 3.80 -13.92
CA ASP A 117 11.62 2.91 -12.88
C ASP A 117 11.05 3.27 -11.49
N ALA A 118 10.93 4.56 -11.18
CA ALA A 118 10.34 5.01 -9.92
C ALA A 118 8.87 4.60 -9.78
N VAL A 119 8.11 4.65 -10.88
CA VAL A 119 6.71 4.17 -10.92
C VAL A 119 6.66 2.65 -10.71
N ALA A 120 7.53 1.90 -11.40
CA ALA A 120 7.60 0.44 -11.26
C ALA A 120 7.97 0.00 -9.83
N ASP A 121 8.86 0.74 -9.17
CA ASP A 121 9.21 0.53 -7.77
C ASP A 121 7.99 0.69 -6.85
N VAL A 122 7.21 1.78 -7.02
CA VAL A 122 5.98 1.99 -6.22
C VAL A 122 4.93 0.90 -6.50
N PHE A 123 4.81 0.43 -7.75
CA PHE A 123 3.87 -0.64 -8.10
C PHE A 123 4.20 -1.97 -7.43
N THR A 124 5.48 -2.24 -7.16
CA THR A 124 5.95 -3.55 -6.68
C THR A 124 6.33 -3.57 -5.20
N SER A 125 6.66 -2.41 -4.63
CA SER A 125 7.21 -2.32 -3.28
C SER A 125 6.18 -2.68 -2.21
N LYS A 126 6.67 -3.26 -1.12
CA LYS A 126 5.86 -3.64 0.02
C LYS A 126 5.84 -2.61 1.17
N ASP A 127 6.53 -1.48 1.02
CA ASP A 127 6.61 -0.45 2.07
C ASP A 127 5.30 0.34 2.24
N GLU A 128 5.17 1.05 3.38
CA GLU A 128 3.98 1.84 3.70
C GLU A 128 3.66 2.87 2.64
N ARG A 129 4.66 3.67 2.24
CA ARG A 129 4.47 4.82 1.38
C ARG A 129 3.96 4.33 0.04
N SER A 130 4.55 3.27 -0.50
CA SER A 130 4.07 2.65 -1.73
C SER A 130 2.67 2.06 -1.59
N SER A 131 2.34 1.48 -0.44
CA SER A 131 0.98 1.01 -0.15
C SER A 131 -0.04 2.15 -0.13
N GLU A 132 0.26 3.27 0.52
CA GLU A 132 -0.61 4.46 0.58
C GLU A 132 -0.78 5.11 -0.80
N LEU A 133 0.32 5.22 -1.56
CA LEU A 133 0.30 5.74 -2.93
C LEU A 133 -0.57 4.87 -3.83
N ARG A 134 -0.43 3.53 -3.78
CA ARG A 134 -1.29 2.61 -4.55
C ARG A 134 -2.77 2.72 -4.18
N GLN A 135 -3.11 3.03 -2.93
CA GLN A 135 -4.52 3.26 -2.53
C GLN A 135 -5.08 4.55 -3.13
N ASN A 136 -4.22 5.54 -3.39
CA ASN A 136 -4.55 6.85 -3.95
C ASN A 136 -4.00 7.01 -5.38
N THR A 137 -4.11 5.95 -6.17
CA THR A 137 -3.44 5.82 -7.46
C THR A 137 -4.10 6.63 -8.58
N PRO A 138 -3.32 7.39 -9.39
CA PRO A 138 -3.82 8.07 -10.58
C PRO A 138 -3.89 7.17 -11.82
N PHE A 139 -3.57 5.88 -11.73
CA PHE A 139 -3.51 4.99 -12.89
C PHE A 139 -4.87 4.35 -13.24
N ALA A 140 -5.98 4.95 -12.80
CA ALA A 140 -7.32 4.49 -13.15
C ALA A 140 -7.56 4.62 -14.67
N GLY A 141 -8.04 3.54 -15.30
CA GLY A 141 -8.30 3.49 -16.74
C GLY A 141 -7.11 3.05 -17.61
N VAL A 142 -5.96 2.73 -17.00
CA VAL A 142 -4.85 2.08 -17.73
C VAL A 142 -5.22 0.67 -18.15
N LEU A 143 -5.78 -0.10 -17.22
CA LEU A 143 -6.45 -1.37 -17.53
C LEU A 143 -7.91 -1.07 -17.84
N ASP A 144 -8.43 -1.70 -18.88
CA ASP A 144 -9.87 -1.71 -19.12
C ASP A 144 -10.61 -2.60 -18.08
N ASP A 145 -11.94 -2.57 -18.14
CA ASP A 145 -12.77 -3.31 -17.18
C ASP A 145 -12.60 -4.84 -17.29
N ASP A 146 -12.28 -5.35 -18.48
CA ASP A 146 -12.12 -6.78 -18.74
C ASP A 146 -10.78 -7.26 -18.21
N GLU A 147 -9.70 -6.55 -18.52
CA GLU A 147 -8.35 -6.76 -17.98
C GLU A 147 -8.37 -6.68 -16.45
N ARG A 148 -9.00 -5.63 -15.90
CA ARG A 148 -9.10 -5.47 -14.44
C ARG A 148 -9.85 -6.62 -13.80
N ARG A 149 -10.94 -7.11 -14.41
CA ARG A 149 -11.68 -8.28 -13.91
C ARG A 149 -10.82 -9.55 -13.96
N GLN A 150 -10.07 -9.77 -15.03
CA GLN A 150 -9.16 -10.91 -15.17
C GLN A 150 -8.06 -10.89 -14.11
N VAL A 151 -7.44 -9.73 -13.86
CA VAL A 151 -6.41 -9.55 -12.83
C VAL A 151 -6.97 -9.82 -11.42
N LEU A 152 -8.19 -9.33 -11.13
CA LEU A 152 -8.84 -9.61 -9.84
C LEU A 152 -9.24 -11.07 -9.69
N GLN A 153 -9.59 -11.75 -10.78
CA GLN A 153 -9.86 -13.17 -10.77
C GLN A 153 -8.58 -13.97 -10.49
N SER A 154 -7.48 -13.67 -11.18
CA SER A 154 -6.20 -14.36 -10.95
C SER A 154 -5.69 -14.16 -9.53
N PHE A 155 -5.90 -12.97 -8.94
CA PHE A 155 -5.62 -12.74 -7.52
C PHE A 155 -6.40 -13.67 -6.59
N ARG A 156 -7.71 -13.82 -6.82
CA ARG A 156 -8.55 -14.72 -6.02
C ARG A 156 -8.07 -16.16 -6.10
N GLU A 157 -7.75 -16.63 -7.31
CA GLU A 157 -7.26 -17.99 -7.54
C GLU A 157 -5.89 -18.22 -6.91
N HIS A 158 -4.96 -17.26 -7.02
CA HIS A 158 -3.64 -17.33 -6.38
C HIS A 158 -3.76 -17.44 -4.87
N ARG A 159 -4.54 -16.56 -4.23
CA ARG A 159 -4.78 -16.60 -2.78
C ARG A 159 -5.44 -17.89 -2.32
N GLN A 160 -6.39 -18.43 -3.10
CA GLN A 160 -7.02 -19.72 -2.77
C GLN A 160 -6.00 -20.87 -2.76
N ARG A 161 -5.03 -20.89 -3.69
CA ARG A 161 -3.98 -21.92 -3.72
C ARG A 161 -3.01 -21.79 -2.55
N GLU A 162 -2.58 -20.58 -2.23
CA GLU A 162 -1.69 -20.31 -1.09
C GLU A 162 -2.34 -20.74 0.24
N HIS A 163 -3.63 -20.44 0.43
CA HIS A 163 -4.36 -20.78 1.66
C HIS A 163 -4.85 -22.23 1.74
N ALA A 164 -4.91 -22.95 0.61
CA ALA A 164 -5.23 -24.38 0.58
C ALA A 164 -3.99 -25.27 0.79
N ALA A 165 -2.78 -24.70 0.76
CA ALA A 165 -1.51 -25.39 0.94
C ALA A 165 -0.98 -25.35 2.40
N VAL A 166 -1.75 -24.76 3.32
CA VAL A 166 -1.47 -24.62 4.76
C VAL A 166 -2.49 -25.42 5.57
#